data_AF-A0A5J4Q7Z7-F1
#
_entry.id   AF-A0A5J4Q7Z7-F1
#
_cell.length_a   1.000
_cell.length_b   1.000
_cell.length_c   1.000
_cell.angle_alpha   90.00
_cell.angle_beta   90.00
_cell.angle_gamma   90.00
#
_symmetry.space_group_name_H-M   'P 1'
#
loop_
_entity.id
_entity.type
_entity.pdbx_description
1 polymer ?
#
loop_
_entity_poly.entity_id
_entity_poly.type
_entity_poly.pdbx_seq_one_letter_code
_entity_poly.pdbx_strand_id
1 'polypeptide(L)'
;GRRSFGKGLVQYPMNLPDGSMVRLTIARYYTPVGRCIQKPYENIEQYHTDIYNRYSRGEMVSVDSIHFLDSLQYKTKKLGRIIYGGGGIMPDYFVSIDTIFYTDYYRKLRDKGTIIRTAVKYVDNYRNELLKRYEKFETFSKQFFINDFDLLLADMKELAEKEKIEFNEKEYAVSLPFIKTQLKAFIARDIWGADNYYQIINTTNKSVTCAVEILNSGEYKKILSAGNTH
;
A
#
# COMPACT_ATOMS: atom_id res chain seq x y z
N GLY A 1 -1.23 -5.43 9.55
CA GLY A 1 -2.02 -4.83 8.46
C GLY A 1 -3.29 -4.20 8.99
N ARG A 2 -4.25 -3.89 8.11
CA ARG A 2 -5.55 -3.30 8.46
C ARG A 2 -6.67 -4.10 7.80
N ARG A 3 -7.89 -4.01 8.33
CA ARG A 3 -9.04 -4.75 7.78
C ARG A 3 -9.28 -4.36 6.31
N SER A 4 -9.28 -5.35 5.43
CA SER A 4 -9.43 -5.17 3.98
C SER A 4 -10.77 -4.52 3.62
N PHE A 5 -10.90 -4.02 2.38
CA PHE A 5 -12.13 -3.40 1.90
C PHE A 5 -13.37 -4.32 1.93
N GLY A 6 -13.23 -5.62 1.69
CA GLY A 6 -14.37 -6.55 1.71
C GLY A 6 -15.21 -6.56 0.45
N LYS A 7 -14.58 -6.44 -0.73
CA LYS A 7 -15.22 -6.80 -2.00
C LYS A 7 -15.06 -8.31 -2.21
N GLY A 8 -16.14 -9.04 -2.04
CA GLY A 8 -16.25 -10.48 -2.25
C GLY A 8 -17.21 -10.87 -3.38
N LEU A 9 -17.51 -9.96 -4.31
CA LEU A 9 -18.40 -10.23 -5.46
C LEU A 9 -17.61 -10.61 -6.71
N VAL A 10 -18.13 -11.58 -7.47
CA VAL A 10 -17.71 -11.87 -8.84
C VAL A 10 -18.71 -11.24 -9.80
N GLN A 11 -18.22 -10.41 -10.71
CA GLN A 11 -19.04 -9.72 -11.71
C GLN A 11 -18.70 -10.22 -13.11
N TYR A 12 -19.74 -10.49 -13.91
CA TYR A 12 -19.62 -10.91 -15.30
C TYR A 12 -20.16 -9.80 -16.23
N PRO A 13 -19.33 -9.27 -17.15
CA PRO A 13 -19.78 -8.31 -18.14
C PRO A 13 -20.53 -9.01 -19.27
N MET A 14 -21.71 -8.51 -19.61
CA MET A 14 -22.54 -8.96 -20.72
C MET A 14 -22.72 -7.81 -21.70
N ASN A 15 -22.25 -7.97 -22.93
CA ASN A 15 -22.46 -6.98 -23.98
C ASN A 15 -23.88 -7.10 -24.53
N LEU A 16 -24.51 -5.96 -24.79
CA LEU A 16 -25.82 -5.86 -25.40
C LEU A 16 -25.70 -5.54 -26.90
N PRO A 17 -26.72 -5.86 -27.72
CA PRO A 17 -26.67 -5.64 -29.18
C PRO A 17 -26.49 -4.17 -29.60
N ASP A 18 -26.87 -3.22 -28.74
CA ASP A 18 -26.72 -1.78 -28.94
C ASP A 18 -25.31 -1.27 -28.60
N GLY A 19 -24.38 -2.16 -28.22
CA GLY A 19 -23.01 -1.83 -27.82
C GLY A 19 -22.86 -1.42 -26.36
N SER A 20 -23.95 -1.37 -25.58
CA SER A 20 -23.89 -1.16 -24.13
C SER A 20 -23.46 -2.44 -23.39
N MET A 21 -23.17 -2.33 -22.07
CA MET A 21 -22.70 -3.45 -21.26
C MET A 21 -23.39 -3.47 -19.90
N VAL A 22 -23.88 -4.65 -19.50
CA VAL A 22 -24.39 -4.94 -18.16
C VAL A 22 -23.34 -5.68 -17.36
N ARG A 23 -23.09 -5.28 -16.11
CA ARG A 23 -22.24 -6.05 -15.17
C ARG A 23 -23.13 -6.77 -14.17
N LEU A 24 -23.25 -8.08 -14.31
CA LEU A 24 -24.07 -8.90 -13.43
C LEU A 24 -23.21 -9.54 -12.33
N THR A 25 -23.62 -9.42 -11.07
CA THR A 25 -22.99 -10.17 -9.98
C THR A 25 -23.47 -11.62 -10.01
N ILE A 26 -22.56 -12.56 -10.22
CA ILE A 26 -22.90 -13.99 -10.41
C ILE A 26 -22.49 -14.89 -9.23
N ALA A 27 -21.58 -14.41 -8.37
CA ALA A 27 -21.12 -15.21 -7.23
C ALA A 27 -20.60 -14.33 -6.07
N ARG A 28 -20.44 -14.97 -4.91
CA ARG A 28 -19.88 -14.40 -3.68
C ARG A 28 -18.78 -15.28 -3.11
N TYR A 29 -17.70 -14.67 -2.62
CA TYR A 29 -16.62 -15.37 -1.94
C TYR A 29 -16.92 -15.55 -0.44
N TYR A 30 -16.69 -16.78 0.02
CA TYR A 30 -16.81 -17.19 1.41
C TYR A 30 -15.48 -17.78 1.89
N THR A 31 -15.17 -17.60 3.17
CA THR A 31 -14.06 -18.32 3.80
C THR A 31 -14.40 -19.81 3.96
N PRO A 32 -13.44 -20.69 4.27
CA PRO A 32 -13.69 -22.12 4.48
C PRO A 32 -14.75 -22.45 5.56
N VAL A 33 -15.08 -21.48 6.43
CA VAL A 33 -16.08 -21.64 7.50
C VAL A 33 -17.42 -21.01 7.15
N GLY A 34 -17.65 -20.67 5.89
CA GLY A 34 -18.92 -20.11 5.42
C GLY A 34 -19.13 -18.65 5.81
N ARG A 35 -18.09 -17.93 6.24
CA ARG A 35 -18.15 -16.48 6.49
C ARG A 35 -18.08 -15.72 5.17
N CYS A 36 -19.08 -14.88 4.88
CA CYS A 36 -19.08 -14.02 3.71
C CYS A 36 -17.99 -12.93 3.85
N ILE A 37 -17.20 -12.72 2.79
CA ILE A 37 -16.19 -11.64 2.76
C ILE A 37 -16.81 -10.31 2.33
N GLN A 38 -17.88 -10.36 1.53
CA GLN A 38 -18.56 -9.18 1.02
C GLN A 38 -19.16 -8.37 2.17
N LYS A 39 -18.75 -7.10 2.27
CA LYS A 39 -19.39 -6.15 3.20
C LYS A 39 -20.79 -5.78 2.69
N PRO A 40 -21.75 -5.44 3.58
CA PRO A 40 -23.10 -4.99 3.21
C PRO A 40 -23.05 -3.85 2.19
N TYR A 41 -23.91 -3.89 1.18
CA TYR A 41 -23.92 -2.96 0.03
C TYR A 41 -25.33 -2.56 -0.40
N GLU A 42 -26.32 -2.81 0.46
CA GLU A 42 -27.72 -2.45 0.27
C GLU A 42 -27.88 -0.93 0.21
N ASN A 43 -27.08 -0.20 1.00
CA ASN A 43 -26.95 1.25 0.91
C ASN A 43 -25.60 1.61 0.25
N ILE A 44 -25.67 2.08 -0.99
CA ILE A 44 -24.51 2.42 -1.82
C ILE A 44 -23.70 3.58 -1.19
N GLU A 45 -24.37 4.59 -0.65
CA GLU A 45 -23.70 5.73 -0.01
C GLU A 45 -22.89 5.27 1.21
N GLN A 46 -23.48 4.44 2.07
CA GLN A 46 -22.77 3.84 3.21
C GLN A 46 -21.62 2.95 2.75
N TYR A 47 -21.79 2.17 1.68
CA TYR A 47 -20.76 1.31 1.12
C TYR A 47 -19.52 2.11 0.67
N HIS A 48 -19.73 3.25 0.01
CA HIS A 48 -18.67 4.12 -0.47
C HIS A 48 -18.03 4.96 0.63
N THR A 49 -18.82 5.47 1.56
CA THR A 49 -18.33 6.31 2.68
C THR A 49 -17.71 5.52 3.82
N ASP A 50 -17.92 4.19 3.88
CA ASP A 50 -17.37 3.29 4.90
C ASP A 50 -15.87 3.52 5.17
N ILE A 51 -15.04 3.64 4.13
CA ILE A 51 -13.59 3.83 4.34
C ILE A 51 -13.27 5.17 5.02
N TYR A 52 -14.03 6.22 4.70
CA TYR A 52 -13.91 7.51 5.35
C TYR A 52 -14.40 7.42 6.80
N ASN A 53 -15.55 6.80 7.04
CA ASN A 53 -16.10 6.60 8.38
C ASN A 53 -15.15 5.82 9.29
N ARG A 54 -14.52 4.76 8.76
CA ARG A 54 -13.51 3.95 9.48
C ARG A 54 -12.26 4.77 9.81
N TYR A 55 -11.83 5.64 8.91
CA TYR A 55 -10.75 6.59 9.18
C TYR A 55 -11.14 7.60 10.28
N SER A 56 -12.30 8.25 10.15
CA SER A 56 -12.79 9.25 11.10
C SER A 56 -13.02 8.69 12.52
N ARG A 57 -13.34 7.40 12.64
CA ARG A 57 -13.49 6.71 13.94
C ARG A 57 -12.19 6.14 14.49
N GLY A 58 -11.06 6.29 13.78
CA GLY A 58 -9.75 5.85 14.25
C GLY A 58 -9.38 4.40 13.96
N GLU A 59 -10.21 3.63 13.23
CA GLU A 59 -9.97 2.20 12.93
C GLU A 59 -8.65 1.98 12.16
N MET A 60 -8.21 2.98 11.40
CA MET A 60 -6.95 2.91 10.65
C MET A 60 -5.72 3.18 11.53
N VAL A 61 -5.90 3.73 12.74
CA VAL A 61 -4.83 4.24 13.61
C VAL A 61 -4.71 3.42 14.90
N SER A 62 -5.83 2.97 15.48
CA SER A 62 -5.87 2.24 16.74
C SER A 62 -6.66 0.93 16.64
N VAL A 63 -6.18 -0.09 17.36
CA VAL A 63 -6.86 -1.39 17.50
C VAL A 63 -8.15 -1.26 18.32
N ASP A 64 -8.15 -0.40 19.33
CA ASP A 64 -9.30 -0.25 20.25
C ASP A 64 -10.51 0.39 19.55
N SER A 65 -10.27 1.06 18.43
CA SER A 65 -11.31 1.65 17.58
C SER A 65 -11.94 0.64 16.62
N ILE A 66 -11.49 -0.62 16.63
CA ILE A 66 -12.01 -1.68 15.76
C ILE A 66 -13.19 -2.36 16.44
N HIS A 67 -14.39 -2.05 15.98
CA HIS A 67 -15.62 -2.66 16.50
C HIS A 67 -16.15 -3.72 15.53
N PHE A 68 -16.29 -4.95 16.03
CA PHE A 68 -16.99 -6.03 15.34
C PHE A 68 -18.35 -6.24 15.99
N LEU A 69 -19.35 -6.65 15.19
CA LEU A 69 -20.62 -7.11 15.74
C LEU A 69 -20.41 -8.52 16.30
N ASP A 70 -20.64 -8.72 17.60
CA ASP A 70 -20.48 -10.02 18.27
C ASP A 70 -21.36 -11.12 17.67
N SER A 71 -22.51 -10.74 17.11
CA SER A 71 -23.42 -11.64 16.39
C SER A 71 -22.81 -12.25 15.11
N LEU A 72 -21.65 -11.77 14.66
CA LEU A 72 -20.97 -12.22 13.45
C LEU A 72 -19.67 -12.97 13.74
N GLN A 73 -19.55 -13.62 14.90
CA GLN A 73 -18.37 -14.44 15.20
C GLN A 73 -18.44 -15.82 14.51
N TYR A 74 -17.32 -16.25 13.93
CA TYR A 74 -17.11 -17.58 13.35
C TYR A 74 -15.86 -18.21 13.96
N LYS A 75 -15.82 -19.54 14.02
CA LYS A 75 -14.61 -20.29 14.43
C LYS A 75 -14.00 -20.99 13.23
N THR A 76 -12.69 -20.87 13.06
CA THR A 76 -11.97 -21.58 11.99
C THR A 76 -12.04 -23.10 12.21
N LYS A 77 -12.20 -23.88 11.13
CA LYS A 77 -12.42 -25.34 11.20
C LYS A 77 -11.30 -26.12 11.89
N LYS A 78 -10.04 -25.72 11.67
CA LYS A 78 -8.87 -26.48 12.15
C LYS A 78 -8.36 -25.99 13.51
N LEU A 79 -8.18 -24.68 13.67
CA LEU A 79 -7.53 -24.09 14.85
C LEU A 79 -8.53 -23.48 15.84
N GLY A 80 -9.83 -23.49 15.54
CA GLY A 80 -10.87 -22.94 16.42
C GLY A 80 -10.83 -21.42 16.59
N ARG A 81 -9.89 -20.73 15.93
CA ARG A 81 -9.68 -19.28 16.03
C ARG A 81 -10.95 -18.50 15.73
N ILE A 82 -11.25 -17.51 16.57
CA ILE A 82 -12.37 -16.60 16.36
C ILE A 82 -12.02 -15.62 15.24
N ILE A 83 -12.93 -15.48 14.28
CA ILE A 83 -12.89 -14.47 13.24
C ILE A 83 -14.25 -13.77 13.17
N TYR A 84 -14.25 -12.48 12.88
CA TYR A 84 -15.47 -11.67 12.90
C TYR A 84 -15.95 -11.38 11.48
N GLY A 85 -17.25 -11.53 11.22
CA GLY A 85 -17.94 -11.20 9.97
C GLY A 85 -18.15 -9.70 9.78
N GLY A 86 -19.11 -9.34 8.93
CA GLY A 86 -19.45 -7.94 8.64
C GLY A 86 -18.61 -7.28 7.55
N GLY A 87 -17.80 -8.05 6.81
CA GLY A 87 -17.07 -7.60 5.63
C GLY A 87 -15.55 -7.54 5.79
N GLY A 88 -14.82 -7.79 4.70
CA GLY A 88 -13.35 -7.74 4.68
C GLY A 88 -12.68 -8.88 5.46
N ILE A 89 -11.36 -8.89 5.54
CA ILE A 89 -10.57 -9.76 6.42
C ILE A 89 -9.79 -8.85 7.37
N MET A 90 -9.87 -9.13 8.67
CA MET A 90 -9.00 -8.49 9.67
C MET A 90 -7.71 -9.31 9.81
N PRO A 91 -6.53 -8.69 9.66
CA PRO A 91 -5.26 -9.37 9.91
C PRO A 91 -5.02 -9.66 11.40
N ASP A 92 -4.21 -10.67 11.68
CA ASP A 92 -3.85 -11.09 13.05
C ASP A 92 -3.02 -10.04 13.78
N TYR A 93 -2.16 -9.33 13.05
CA TYR A 93 -1.41 -8.18 13.55
C TYR A 93 -1.96 -6.91 12.95
N PHE A 94 -2.30 -5.98 13.81
CA PHE A 94 -2.63 -4.63 13.38
C PHE A 94 -1.35 -3.83 13.09
N VAL A 95 -1.36 -3.09 12.00
CA VAL A 95 -0.33 -2.11 11.68
C VAL A 95 -1.04 -0.82 11.30
N SER A 96 -0.87 0.21 12.12
CA SER A 96 -1.51 1.50 11.92
C SER A 96 -1.13 2.13 10.58
N ILE A 97 -2.01 2.97 10.05
CA ILE A 97 -1.67 3.82 8.92
C ILE A 97 -0.64 4.85 9.40
N ASP A 98 0.48 4.93 8.69
CA ASP A 98 1.44 6.00 8.89
C ASP A 98 1.34 6.97 7.73
N THR A 99 0.84 8.16 8.03
CA THR A 99 0.71 9.28 7.07
C THR A 99 1.66 10.42 7.41
N ILE A 100 2.61 10.25 8.34
CA ILE A 100 3.49 11.33 8.79
C ILE A 100 4.27 11.92 7.61
N PHE A 101 4.77 11.06 6.72
CA PHE A 101 5.51 11.47 5.53
C PHE A 101 4.62 11.96 4.37
N TYR A 102 3.29 11.96 4.54
CA TYR A 102 2.32 12.25 3.50
C TYR A 102 1.80 13.69 3.64
N THR A 103 2.69 14.66 3.42
CA THR A 103 2.36 16.08 3.49
C THR A 103 1.61 16.57 2.25
N ASP A 104 1.02 17.76 2.30
CA ASP A 104 0.33 18.36 1.16
C ASP A 104 1.27 18.67 0.00
N TYR A 105 2.47 19.15 0.30
CA TYR A 105 3.54 19.35 -0.68
C TYR A 105 3.89 18.04 -1.38
N TYR A 106 4.14 16.96 -0.62
CA TYR A 106 4.40 15.65 -1.19
C TYR A 106 3.24 15.14 -2.06
N ARG A 107 2.00 15.30 -1.59
CA ARG A 107 0.80 14.92 -2.35
C ARG A 107 0.74 15.64 -3.69
N LYS A 108 0.98 16.95 -3.72
CA LYS A 108 1.05 17.74 -4.97
C LYS A 108 2.16 17.22 -5.90
N LEU A 109 3.36 16.93 -5.38
CA LEU A 109 4.45 16.35 -6.17
C LEU A 109 4.06 15.00 -6.81
N ARG A 110 3.39 14.14 -6.04
CA ARG A 110 2.92 12.84 -6.52
C ARG A 110 1.83 13.00 -7.59
N ASP A 111 0.82 13.84 -7.33
CA ASP A 111 -0.34 14.02 -8.21
C ASP A 111 0.07 14.62 -9.57
N LYS A 112 1.09 15.48 -9.57
CA LYS A 112 1.71 16.03 -10.79
C LYS A 112 2.77 15.12 -11.41
N GLY A 113 3.05 13.96 -10.81
CA GLY A 113 4.05 13.02 -11.31
C GLY A 113 5.48 13.57 -11.31
N THR A 114 5.77 14.60 -10.51
CA THR A 114 7.09 15.25 -10.48
C THR A 114 8.18 14.27 -10.07
N ILE A 115 7.92 13.42 -9.07
CA ILE A 115 8.89 12.44 -8.56
C ILE A 115 9.26 11.41 -9.65
N ILE A 116 8.27 10.78 -10.27
CA ILE A 116 8.50 9.75 -11.30
C ILE A 116 9.16 10.36 -12.55
N ARG A 117 8.73 11.53 -13.01
CA ARG A 117 9.33 12.20 -14.18
C ARG A 117 10.78 12.59 -13.93
N THR A 118 11.10 13.03 -12.71
CA THR A 118 12.48 13.35 -12.33
C THR A 118 13.37 12.10 -12.37
N ALA A 119 12.89 10.99 -11.80
CA ALA A 119 13.63 9.73 -11.83
C ALA A 119 13.87 9.22 -13.26
N VAL A 120 12.85 9.29 -14.13
CA VAL A 120 12.96 8.89 -15.54
C VAL A 120 13.97 9.77 -16.28
N LYS A 121 13.84 11.11 -16.18
CA LYS A 121 14.79 12.07 -16.78
C LYS A 121 16.23 11.80 -16.34
N TYR A 122 16.43 11.48 -15.06
CA TYR A 122 17.75 11.16 -14.54
C TYR A 122 18.29 9.87 -15.16
N VAL A 123 17.49 8.81 -15.27
CA VAL A 123 17.94 7.58 -15.92
C VAL A 123 18.24 7.83 -17.40
N ASP A 124 17.39 8.57 -18.13
CA ASP A 124 17.63 8.88 -19.54
C ASP A 124 18.98 9.56 -19.78
N ASN A 125 19.37 10.48 -18.88
CA ASN A 125 20.62 11.22 -18.99
C ASN A 125 21.85 10.42 -18.52
N TYR A 126 21.70 9.54 -17.54
CA TYR A 126 22.83 8.91 -16.83
C TYR A 126 22.84 7.37 -16.91
N ARG A 127 22.00 6.74 -17.75
CA ARG A 127 21.83 5.26 -17.83
C ARG A 127 23.16 4.51 -17.94
N ASN A 128 24.03 4.92 -18.85
CA ASN A 128 25.31 4.24 -19.09
C ASN A 128 26.24 4.36 -17.88
N GLU A 129 26.27 5.52 -17.22
CA GLU A 129 27.08 5.72 -16.01
C GLU A 129 26.55 4.91 -14.83
N LEU A 130 25.22 4.84 -14.68
CA LEU A 130 24.55 4.06 -13.65
C LEU A 130 24.82 2.56 -13.84
N LEU A 131 24.75 2.05 -15.07
CA LEU A 131 25.09 0.65 -15.38
C LEU A 131 26.57 0.34 -15.18
N LYS A 132 27.46 1.30 -15.51
CA LYS A 132 28.91 1.14 -15.29
C LYS A 132 29.28 1.15 -13.81
N ARG A 133 28.64 2.03 -13.01
CA ARG A 133 28.87 2.16 -11.58
C ARG A 133 28.20 1.04 -10.78
N TYR A 134 27.02 0.61 -11.22
CA TYR A 134 26.20 -0.42 -10.57
C TYR A 134 25.83 -1.50 -11.59
N GLU A 135 26.71 -2.48 -11.78
CA GLU A 135 26.46 -3.59 -12.69
C GLU A 135 25.20 -4.39 -12.31
N LYS A 136 24.93 -4.50 -11.01
CA LYS A 136 23.81 -5.24 -10.44
C LYS A 136 22.96 -4.38 -9.51
N PHE A 137 21.68 -4.74 -9.40
CA PHE A 137 20.74 -4.07 -8.52
C PHE A 137 21.19 -4.08 -7.05
N GLU A 138 21.77 -5.17 -6.56
CA GLU A 138 22.20 -5.27 -5.16
C GLU A 138 23.27 -4.23 -4.83
N THR A 139 24.17 -3.96 -5.78
CA THR A 139 25.20 -2.93 -5.66
C THR A 139 24.54 -1.54 -5.62
N PHE A 140 23.62 -1.24 -6.55
CA PHE A 140 22.85 0.01 -6.54
C PHE A 140 22.06 0.21 -5.24
N SER A 141 21.33 -0.82 -4.82
CA SER A 141 20.49 -0.79 -3.62
C SER A 141 21.31 -0.44 -2.37
N LYS A 142 22.53 -0.99 -2.26
CA LYS A 142 23.43 -0.73 -1.14
C LYS A 142 24.23 0.57 -1.25
N GLN A 143 24.61 0.98 -2.46
CA GLN A 143 25.64 2.02 -2.67
C GLN A 143 25.13 3.35 -3.24
N PHE A 144 23.88 3.42 -3.67
CA PHE A 144 23.27 4.69 -4.09
C PHE A 144 22.89 5.51 -2.84
N PHE A 145 23.65 6.57 -2.56
CA PHE A 145 23.65 7.33 -1.29
C PHE A 145 23.38 8.83 -1.47
N ILE A 146 23.44 9.59 -0.37
CA ILE A 146 22.99 10.99 -0.23
C ILE A 146 23.52 11.91 -1.35
N ASN A 147 24.80 11.81 -1.73
CA ASN A 147 25.39 12.66 -2.76
C ASN A 147 24.79 12.43 -4.16
N ASP A 148 24.23 11.25 -4.43
CA ASP A 148 23.54 10.96 -5.69
C ASP A 148 22.14 11.61 -5.77
N PHE A 149 21.61 12.10 -4.64
CA PHE A 149 20.29 12.73 -4.60
C PHE A 149 20.29 14.24 -4.83
N ASP A 150 21.41 14.95 -4.67
CA ASP A 150 21.38 16.41 -4.71
C ASP A 150 20.91 16.93 -6.08
N LEU A 151 21.43 16.35 -7.17
CA LEU A 151 20.98 16.65 -8.53
C LEU A 151 19.51 16.26 -8.75
N LEU A 152 19.12 15.05 -8.32
CA LEU A 152 17.73 14.58 -8.42
C LEU A 152 16.75 15.51 -7.68
N LEU A 153 17.10 15.95 -6.48
CA LEU A 153 16.25 16.82 -5.67
C LEU A 153 16.20 18.24 -6.23
N ALA A 154 17.30 18.74 -6.78
CA ALA A 154 17.32 20.02 -7.49
C ALA A 154 16.41 19.97 -8.74
N ASP A 155 16.58 18.96 -9.61
CA ASP A 155 15.75 18.74 -10.79
C ASP A 155 14.27 18.58 -10.43
N MET A 156 13.97 17.86 -9.34
CA MET A 156 12.61 17.68 -8.85
C MET A 156 11.98 19.01 -8.43
N LYS A 157 12.73 19.86 -7.72
CA LYS A 157 12.25 21.18 -7.28
C LYS A 157 12.00 22.10 -8.47
N GLU A 158 12.90 22.12 -9.45
CA GLU A 158 12.72 22.88 -10.69
C GLU A 158 11.46 22.43 -11.45
N LEU A 159 11.25 21.10 -11.56
CA LEU A 159 10.05 20.57 -12.18
C LEU A 159 8.78 20.87 -11.37
N ALA A 160 8.87 20.88 -10.04
CA ALA A 160 7.76 21.27 -9.17
C ALA A 160 7.35 22.73 -9.38
N GLU A 161 8.33 23.63 -9.51
CA GLU A 161 8.10 25.05 -9.81
C GLU A 161 7.42 25.24 -11.17
N LYS A 162 7.88 24.53 -12.21
CA LYS A 162 7.24 24.52 -13.54
C LYS A 162 5.78 24.03 -13.50
N GLU A 163 5.48 23.10 -12.61
CA GLU A 163 4.12 22.60 -12.37
C GLU A 163 3.28 23.50 -11.45
N LYS A 164 3.81 24.66 -11.06
CA LYS A 164 3.19 25.63 -10.16
C LYS A 164 2.90 25.05 -8.77
N ILE A 165 3.78 24.17 -8.30
CA ILE A 165 3.74 23.66 -6.92
C ILE A 165 4.60 24.58 -6.05
N GLU A 166 3.95 25.32 -5.16
CA GLU A 166 4.62 26.16 -4.19
C GLU A 166 5.50 25.32 -3.25
N PHE A 167 6.77 25.72 -3.09
CA PHE A 167 7.71 25.02 -2.21
C PHE A 167 7.38 25.30 -0.75
N ASN A 168 7.17 24.23 0.02
CA ASN A 168 7.00 24.30 1.48
C ASN A 168 8.15 23.54 2.14
N GLU A 169 9.07 24.27 2.74
CA GLU A 169 10.29 23.71 3.33
C GLU A 169 10.01 22.72 4.47
N LYS A 170 9.06 23.06 5.36
CA LYS A 170 8.72 22.20 6.52
C LYS A 170 8.13 20.88 6.06
N GLU A 171 7.17 20.94 5.14
CA GLU A 171 6.52 19.74 4.59
C GLU A 171 7.48 18.92 3.73
N TYR A 172 8.34 19.59 2.96
CA TYR A 172 9.41 18.93 2.20
C TYR A 172 10.36 18.18 3.13
N ALA A 173 10.82 18.80 4.22
CA ALA A 173 11.73 18.17 5.17
C ALA A 173 11.10 16.93 5.82
N VAL A 174 9.82 16.99 6.17
CA VAL A 174 9.07 15.84 6.70
C VAL A 174 9.00 14.71 5.66
N SER A 175 8.62 15.01 4.42
CA SER A 175 8.44 13.99 3.37
C SER A 175 9.73 13.53 2.69
N LEU A 176 10.86 14.20 2.92
CA LEU A 176 12.12 13.97 2.21
C LEU A 176 12.60 12.50 2.23
N PRO A 177 12.56 11.77 3.37
CA PRO A 177 12.96 10.36 3.38
C PRO A 177 12.13 9.51 2.41
N PHE A 178 10.83 9.77 2.33
CA PHE A 178 9.92 9.03 1.46
C PHE A 178 10.08 9.42 -0.02
N ILE A 179 10.34 10.70 -0.29
CA ILE A 179 10.67 11.20 -1.64
C ILE A 179 11.94 10.52 -2.15
N LYS A 180 13.01 10.47 -1.34
CA LYS A 180 14.27 9.81 -1.70
C LYS A 180 14.07 8.32 -1.99
N THR A 181 13.31 7.61 -1.16
CA THR A 181 12.98 6.20 -1.38
C THR A 181 12.25 5.99 -2.71
N GLN A 182 11.28 6.86 -3.05
CA GLN A 182 10.57 6.76 -4.32
C GLN A 182 11.44 7.07 -5.53
N LEU A 183 12.26 8.11 -5.48
CA LEU A 183 13.21 8.42 -6.55
C LEU A 183 14.12 7.21 -6.82
N LYS A 184 14.70 6.64 -5.75
CA LYS A 184 15.56 5.45 -5.84
C LYS A 184 14.81 4.24 -6.38
N ALA A 185 13.57 4.01 -5.94
CA ALA A 185 12.74 2.92 -6.42
C ALA A 185 12.39 3.06 -7.91
N PHE A 186 12.05 4.27 -8.37
CA PHE A 186 11.76 4.51 -9.79
C PHE A 186 12.99 4.35 -10.68
N ILE A 187 14.16 4.78 -10.22
CA ILE A 187 15.44 4.51 -10.92
C ILE A 187 15.67 2.99 -11.00
N ALA A 188 15.50 2.28 -9.88
CA ALA A 188 15.66 0.82 -9.87
C ALA A 188 14.72 0.11 -10.83
N ARG A 189 13.47 0.59 -10.91
CA ARG A 189 12.44 0.10 -11.84
C ARG A 189 12.90 0.20 -13.28
N ASP A 190 13.46 1.35 -13.65
CA ASP A 190 13.78 1.71 -15.02
C ASP A 190 15.04 1.00 -15.55
N ILE A 191 15.98 0.69 -14.65
CA ILE A 191 17.24 0.01 -14.99
C ILE A 191 17.12 -1.51 -14.87
N TRP A 192 16.55 -2.02 -13.76
CA TRP A 192 16.53 -3.46 -13.46
C TRP A 192 15.12 -4.08 -13.36
N GLY A 193 14.05 -3.31 -13.59
CA GLY A 193 12.68 -3.84 -13.68
C GLY A 193 11.82 -3.71 -12.40
N ALA A 194 10.54 -4.08 -12.55
CA ALA A 194 9.49 -3.79 -11.56
C ALA A 194 9.71 -4.44 -10.18
N ASP A 195 10.29 -5.63 -10.12
CA ASP A 195 10.52 -6.31 -8.83
C ASP A 195 11.47 -5.51 -7.93
N ASN A 196 12.47 -4.87 -8.55
CA ASN A 196 13.48 -4.06 -7.86
C ASN A 196 12.91 -2.75 -7.32
N TYR A 197 11.85 -2.20 -7.95
CA TYR A 197 11.06 -1.11 -7.37
C TYR A 197 10.47 -1.54 -6.02
N TYR A 198 9.83 -2.72 -5.98
CA TYR A 198 9.17 -3.20 -4.78
C TYR A 198 10.16 -3.55 -3.67
N GLN A 199 11.34 -4.08 -4.01
CA GLN A 199 12.40 -4.30 -3.04
C GLN A 199 12.80 -3.02 -2.32
N ILE A 200 12.85 -1.87 -3.01
CA ILE A 200 13.18 -0.58 -2.38
C ILE A 200 11.99 0.00 -1.64
N ILE A 201 10.82 0.13 -2.26
CA ILE A 201 9.67 0.83 -1.64
C ILE A 201 9.21 0.11 -0.36
N ASN A 202 9.30 -1.23 -0.33
CA ASN A 202 8.87 -2.03 0.81
C ASN A 202 9.78 -1.91 2.03
N THR A 203 11.00 -1.36 1.89
CA THR A 203 11.87 -1.04 3.04
C THR A 203 11.25 0.01 3.97
N THR A 204 10.32 0.82 3.45
CA THR A 204 9.61 1.86 4.22
C THR A 204 8.16 1.49 4.53
N ASN A 205 7.68 0.35 4.01
CA ASN A 205 6.31 -0.09 4.23
C ASN A 205 6.21 -0.87 5.54
N LYS A 206 5.72 -0.21 6.59
CA LYS A 206 5.54 -0.80 7.94
C LYS A 206 4.76 -2.12 7.94
N SER A 207 3.81 -2.31 7.03
CA SER A 207 3.06 -3.58 6.96
C SER A 207 3.90 -4.71 6.40
N VAL A 208 4.80 -4.43 5.45
CA VAL A 208 5.70 -5.43 4.88
C VAL A 208 6.83 -5.74 5.85
N THR A 209 7.44 -4.73 6.47
CA THR A 209 8.50 -4.96 7.47
C THR A 209 8.00 -5.79 8.64
N CYS A 210 6.84 -5.45 9.19
CA CYS A 210 6.18 -6.23 10.25
C CYS A 210 5.92 -7.69 9.81
N ALA A 211 5.44 -7.90 8.58
CA ALA A 211 5.22 -9.26 8.07
C ALA A 211 6.52 -10.08 7.99
N VAL A 212 7.61 -9.48 7.50
CA VAL A 212 8.92 -10.13 7.42
C VAL A 212 9.46 -10.46 8.81
N GLU A 213 9.33 -9.53 9.77
CA GLU A 213 9.73 -9.75 11.17
C GLU A 213 8.98 -10.94 11.79
N ILE A 214 7.65 -11.00 11.64
CA ILE A 214 6.81 -12.08 12.17
C ILE A 214 7.13 -13.44 11.54
N LEU A 215 7.44 -13.47 10.24
CA LEU A 215 7.83 -14.70 9.54
C LEU A 215 9.19 -15.20 10.02
N ASN A 216 10.13 -14.31 10.31
CA ASN A 216 11.49 -14.64 10.74
C ASN A 216 11.59 -14.94 12.26
N SER A 217 10.72 -14.37 13.09
CA SER A 217 10.72 -14.57 14.55
C SER A 217 10.14 -15.92 14.98
N GLY A 218 9.52 -16.67 14.07
CA GLY A 218 8.80 -17.91 14.36
C GLY A 218 7.45 -17.70 15.03
N GLU A 219 7.04 -16.45 15.27
CA GLU A 219 5.76 -16.09 15.87
C GLU A 219 4.58 -16.53 15.01
N TYR A 220 4.70 -16.44 13.68
CA TYR A 220 3.68 -16.99 12.78
C TYR A 220 3.44 -18.49 13.00
N LYS A 221 4.51 -19.27 13.21
CA LYS A 221 4.37 -20.71 13.50
C LYS A 221 3.63 -20.94 14.82
N LYS A 222 3.87 -20.09 15.84
CA LYS A 222 3.14 -20.15 17.12
C LYS A 222 1.65 -19.92 16.92
N ILE A 223 1.26 -18.94 16.10
CA ILE A 223 -0.16 -18.69 15.77
C ILE A 223 -0.81 -19.88 15.06
N LEU A 224 -0.05 -20.54 14.17
CA LEU A 224 -0.55 -21.73 13.48
C LEU A 224 -0.64 -22.97 14.38
N SER A 225 0.09 -23.01 15.50
CA SER A 225 0.04 -24.10 16.48
C SER A 225 -0.88 -23.84 17.68
N ALA A 226 -1.10 -22.58 18.04
CA ALA A 226 -1.94 -22.19 19.15
C ALA A 226 -3.41 -22.27 18.73
N GLY A 227 -4.03 -23.41 19.00
CA GLY A 227 -5.49 -23.48 19.10
C GLY A 227 -5.92 -22.66 20.31
N ASN A 228 -6.41 -21.44 20.07
CA ASN A 228 -6.90 -20.47 21.06
C ASN A 228 -5.92 -20.09 22.19
N THR A 229 -5.31 -18.91 22.06
CA THR A 229 -4.92 -18.10 23.22
C THR A 229 -5.29 -16.65 22.96
N HIS A 230 -6.49 -16.28 23.42
CA HIS A 230 -6.78 -14.94 23.92
C HIS A 230 -7.15 -15.13 25.40
#